data_AF-A0A955P1D4-F1
#
_entry.id   AF-A0A955P1D4-F1
#
_cell.length_a   1.000
_cell.length_b   1.000
_cell.length_c   1.000
_cell.angle_alpha   90.00
_cell.angle_beta   90.00
_cell.angle_gamma   90.00
#
_symmetry.space_group_name_H-M   'P 1'
#
loop_
_entity.id
_entity.type
_entity.pdbx_description
1 polymer ?
#
loop_
_entity_poly.entity_id
_entity_poly.type
_entity_poly.pdbx_seq_one_letter_code
_entity_poly.pdbx_strand_id
1 'polypeptide(L)'
;VGRFYPTIELAYFWTPLDGTIQATAAQGIGIPVPNLDEGDYDAFEYRVGLPYLCNEKTTLSVEWIGSISDAFTQNDLGFSGRFDMAKIKEGLVLDAGFRVPIDDDGLRTDVTPFVAMEYRF
;
A
#
# COMPACT_ATOMS: atom_id res chain seq x y z
N VAL A 1 19.03 -13.89 -0.58
CA VAL A 1 19.54 -12.96 0.46
C VAL A 1 18.35 -12.32 1.15
N GLY A 2 18.29 -12.42 2.48
CA GLY A 2 17.22 -11.85 3.33
C GLY A 2 17.44 -10.36 3.60
N ARG A 3 16.56 -9.48 3.10
CA ARG A 3 16.67 -8.03 3.35
C ARG A 3 15.31 -7.36 3.52
N PHE A 4 15.25 -6.39 4.43
CA PHE A 4 14.11 -5.47 4.55
C PHE A 4 14.34 -4.23 3.70
N TYR A 5 13.27 -3.69 3.11
CA TYR A 5 13.32 -2.43 2.37
C TYR A 5 12.02 -1.64 2.62
N PRO A 6 11.95 -0.86 3.71
CA PRO A 6 10.71 -0.17 4.08
C PRO A 6 10.22 0.76 2.98
N THR A 7 8.91 0.82 2.80
CA THR A 7 8.24 1.65 1.80
C THR A 7 7.26 2.59 2.49
N ILE A 8 7.19 3.83 2.01
CA ILE A 8 6.16 4.78 2.41
C ILE A 8 5.62 5.38 1.11
N GLU A 9 4.31 5.28 0.92
CA GLU A 9 3.58 5.85 -0.20
C GLU A 9 2.49 6.74 0.38
N LEU A 10 2.42 7.97 -0.12
CA LEU A 10 1.44 8.97 0.29
C LEU A 10 0.77 9.48 -0.98
N ALA A 11 -0.55 9.55 -0.96
CA ALA A 11 -1.34 10.12 -2.03
C ALA A 11 -2.32 11.12 -1.43
N TYR A 12 -2.43 12.29 -2.04
CA TYR A 12 -3.48 13.23 -1.72
C TYR A 12 -4.34 13.40 -2.96
N PHE A 13 -5.61 13.06 -2.83
CA PHE A 13 -6.60 13.22 -3.88
C PHE A 13 -7.32 14.52 -3.62
N TRP A 14 -7.02 15.54 -4.44
CA TRP A 14 -7.88 16.71 -4.57
C TRP A 14 -8.67 16.58 -5.87
N THR A 15 -9.95 16.93 -5.84
CA THR A 15 -10.68 17.17 -7.10
C THR A 15 -10.26 18.57 -7.59
N PRO A 16 -9.51 18.75 -8.72
CA PRO A 16 -9.57 17.98 -9.97
C PRO A 16 -8.19 17.58 -10.58
N LEU A 17 -7.18 17.19 -9.78
CA LEU A 17 -5.86 16.79 -10.33
C LEU A 17 -5.19 15.71 -9.44
N ASP A 18 -5.15 14.47 -9.90
CA ASP A 18 -4.46 13.39 -9.17
C ASP A 18 -2.93 13.66 -9.12
N GLY A 19 -2.41 14.02 -7.95
CA GLY A 19 -0.99 14.22 -7.69
C GLY A 19 -0.42 13.12 -6.80
N THR A 20 0.14 12.05 -7.39
CA THR A 20 0.84 11.02 -6.61
C THR A 20 2.27 11.47 -6.29
N ILE A 21 2.62 11.64 -5.00
CA ILE A 21 3.99 11.91 -4.57
C ILE A 21 4.62 10.60 -4.08
N GLN A 22 5.42 9.95 -4.93
CA GLN A 22 6.26 8.84 -4.50
C GLN A 22 7.58 9.37 -3.92
N ALA A 23 7.74 9.31 -2.59
CA ALA A 23 8.96 9.67 -1.90
C ALA A 23 9.70 8.42 -1.41
N THR A 24 10.82 8.07 -2.05
CA THR A 24 11.74 7.06 -1.53
C THR A 24 12.45 7.63 -0.31
N ALA A 25 12.12 7.14 0.88
CA ALA A 25 12.66 7.65 2.13
C ALA A 25 14.19 7.42 2.24
N ALA A 26 14.97 8.45 1.94
CA ALA A 26 16.33 8.62 2.43
C ALA A 26 16.31 9.77 3.46
N GLN A 27 16.39 9.39 4.73
CA GLN A 27 16.66 10.22 5.92
C GLN A 27 16.07 11.64 5.96
N GLY A 28 15.00 11.82 6.76
CA GLY A 28 14.61 13.10 7.33
C GLY A 28 13.89 14.04 6.36
N ILE A 29 12.61 13.77 6.07
CA ILE A 29 11.73 14.71 5.39
C ILE A 29 10.57 15.06 6.33
N GLY A 30 10.55 16.30 6.80
CA GLY A 30 9.35 16.92 7.34
C GLY A 30 8.40 17.21 6.18
N ILE A 31 7.24 16.56 6.18
CA ILE A 31 6.24 16.71 5.13
C ILE A 31 5.31 17.86 5.55
N PRO A 32 5.26 18.97 4.80
CA PRO A 32 4.29 20.02 5.06
C PRO A 32 2.89 19.47 4.70
N VAL A 33 2.02 19.35 5.70
CA VAL A 33 0.59 19.08 5.49
C VAL A 33 -0.02 20.36 4.93
N PRO A 34 -0.53 20.38 3.68
CA PRO A 34 -1.20 21.55 3.13
C PRO A 34 -2.44 21.88 3.94
N ASN A 35 -2.74 23.17 4.06
CA ASN A 35 -3.93 23.66 4.73
C ASN A 35 -5.17 23.20 3.95
N LEU A 36 -6.02 22.40 4.59
CA LEU A 36 -7.22 21.78 4.04
C LEU A 36 -8.29 22.87 3.83
N ASP A 37 -8.73 23.08 2.59
CA ASP A 37 -9.82 23.99 2.26
C ASP A 37 -10.99 23.17 1.68
N GLU A 38 -12.21 23.52 2.10
CA GLU A 38 -13.45 22.74 1.99
C GLU A 38 -13.75 22.22 0.56
N GLY A 39 -13.52 20.92 0.34
CA GLY A 39 -13.96 20.20 -0.85
C GLY A 39 -14.34 18.77 -0.44
N ASP A 40 -15.64 18.43 -0.56
CA ASP A 40 -16.33 17.22 -0.08
C ASP A 40 -15.75 15.84 -0.51
N TYR A 41 -14.59 15.80 -1.15
CA TYR A 41 -13.93 14.58 -1.66
C TYR A 41 -12.42 14.54 -1.43
N ASP A 42 -11.88 15.48 -0.66
CA ASP A 42 -10.45 15.47 -0.36
C ASP A 42 -10.12 14.29 0.55
N ALA A 43 -9.23 13.42 0.07
CA ALA A 43 -8.79 12.24 0.78
C ALA A 43 -7.27 12.15 0.79
N PHE A 44 -6.71 11.98 1.98
CA PHE A 44 -5.32 11.65 2.18
C PHE A 44 -5.18 10.14 2.38
N GLU A 45 -4.54 9.46 1.44
CA GLU A 45 -4.21 8.05 1.54
C GLU A 45 -2.73 7.86 1.89
N TYR A 46 -2.46 6.86 2.70
CA TYR A 46 -1.11 6.47 3.04
C TYR A 46 -0.96 4.95 3.07
N ARG A 47 0.24 4.49 2.72
CA ARG A 47 0.65 3.09 2.83
C ARG A 47 2.08 3.03 3.34
N VAL A 48 2.26 2.37 4.47
CA VAL A 48 3.57 2.10 5.07
C VAL A 48 3.81 0.60 5.02
N GLY A 49 4.82 0.17 4.27
CA GLY A 49 5.14 -1.23 4.07
C GLY A 49 6.48 -1.63 4.66
N LEU A 50 6.56 -2.85 5.18
CA LEU A 50 7.81 -3.50 5.57
C LEU A 50 7.98 -4.80 4.77
N PRO A 51 8.40 -4.71 3.51
CA PRO A 51 8.67 -5.89 2.71
C PRO A 51 10.02 -6.53 3.09
N TYR A 52 10.02 -7.85 3.09
CA TYR A 52 11.15 -8.72 3.34
C TYR A 52 11.38 -9.60 2.11
N LEU A 53 12.51 -9.39 1.43
CA LEU A 53 12.94 -10.26 0.35
C LEU A 53 13.49 -11.56 0.94
N CYS A 54 12.73 -12.65 0.89
CA CYS A 54 13.18 -13.95 1.38
C CYS A 54 14.26 -14.54 0.49
N ASN A 55 14.04 -14.45 -0.82
CA ASN A 55 14.94 -14.90 -1.88
C ASN A 55 14.69 -14.07 -3.15
N GLU A 56 15.41 -14.33 -4.24
CA GLU A 56 15.30 -13.57 -5.49
C GLU A 56 13.90 -13.60 -6.14
N LYS A 57 13.06 -14.55 -5.74
CA LYS A 57 11.74 -14.85 -6.32
C LYS A 57 10.59 -14.70 -5.32
N THR A 58 10.86 -14.34 -4.07
CA THR A 58 9.85 -14.30 -3.02
C THR A 58 10.07 -13.12 -2.10
N THR A 59 9.04 -12.29 -2.01
CA THR A 59 8.93 -11.22 -1.02
C THR A 59 7.71 -11.47 -0.15
N LEU A 60 7.84 -11.31 1.15
CA LEU A 60 6.72 -11.19 2.08
C LEU A 60 6.61 -9.75 2.53
N SER A 61 5.40 -9.25 2.78
CA SER A 61 5.23 -7.89 3.26
C SER A 61 4.13 -7.78 4.30
N VAL A 62 4.32 -6.82 5.20
CA VAL A 62 3.29 -6.31 6.11
C VAL A 62 3.11 -4.83 5.77
N GLU A 63 1.87 -4.39 5.62
CA GLU A 63 1.55 -3.03 5.21
C GLU A 63 0.50 -2.44 6.15
N TRP A 64 0.69 -1.22 6.62
CA TRP A 64 -0.37 -0.43 7.22
C TRP A 64 -0.88 0.55 6.17
N ILE A 65 -2.16 0.45 5.84
CA ILE A 65 -2.82 1.25 4.82
C ILE A 65 -3.88 2.06 5.53
N GLY A 66 -3.98 3.34 5.21
CA GLY A 66 -5.09 4.14 5.71
C GLY A 66 -5.52 5.23 4.74
N SER A 67 -6.73 5.70 4.96
CA SER A 67 -7.33 6.82 4.25
C SER A 67 -8.00 7.74 5.27
N ILE A 68 -7.75 9.04 5.13
CA ILE A 68 -8.36 10.09 5.95
C ILE A 68 -9.12 11.00 5.00
N SER A 69 -10.42 11.11 5.22
CA SER A 69 -11.32 12.03 4.51
C SER A 69 -12.21 12.74 5.53
N ASP A 70 -12.88 13.80 5.10
CA ASP A 70 -13.81 14.55 5.97
C ASP A 70 -14.94 13.69 6.54
N ALA A 71 -15.30 12.59 5.87
CA ALA A 71 -16.39 11.71 6.27
C ALA A 71 -15.94 10.44 7.00
N PHE A 72 -14.75 9.92 6.71
CA PHE A 72 -14.29 8.62 7.20
C PHE A 72 -12.78 8.60 7.41
N THR A 73 -12.36 7.92 8.48
CA THR A 73 -10.99 7.44 8.66
C THR A 73 -11.02 5.92 8.54
N GLN A 74 -10.16 5.36 7.69
CA GLN A 74 -10.07 3.92 7.48
C GLN A 74 -8.64 3.47 7.71
N ASN A 75 -8.44 2.36 8.42
CA ASN A 75 -7.12 1.79 8.67
C ASN A 75 -7.14 0.26 8.55
N ASP A 76 -6.28 -0.26 7.69
CA ASP A 76 -6.13 -1.70 7.45
C ASP A 76 -4.69 -2.16 7.67
N LEU A 77 -4.53 -3.37 8.23
CA LEU A 77 -3.28 -4.11 8.25
C LEU A 77 -3.30 -5.16 7.14
N GLY A 78 -2.39 -5.01 6.16
CA GLY A 78 -2.18 -5.94 5.07
C GLY A 78 -1.04 -6.91 5.34
N PHE A 79 -1.23 -8.16 4.91
CA PHE A 79 -0.20 -9.18 4.83
C PHE A 79 -0.20 -9.74 3.42
N SER A 80 0.96 -9.78 2.77
CA SER A 80 1.05 -10.26 1.39
C SER A 80 2.34 -11.00 1.09
N GLY A 81 2.28 -11.81 0.04
CA GLY A 81 3.39 -12.52 -0.55
C GLY A 81 3.42 -12.31 -2.05
N ARG A 82 4.58 -11.90 -2.56
CA ARG A 82 4.85 -11.76 -3.98
C ARG A 82 5.80 -12.88 -4.42
N PHE A 83 5.38 -13.65 -5.40
CA PHE A 83 6.06 -14.85 -5.89
C PHE A 83 6.31 -14.75 -7.39
N ASP A 84 7.57 -14.83 -7.79
CA ASP A 84 7.94 -15.02 -9.19
C ASP A 84 7.67 -16.48 -9.58
N MET A 85 6.72 -16.64 -10.50
CA MET A 85 6.23 -17.93 -10.99
C MET A 85 6.98 -18.38 -12.26
N ALA A 86 8.24 -17.99 -12.43
CA ALA A 86 9.10 -18.36 -13.57
C ALA A 86 9.14 -19.88 -13.88
N LYS A 87 8.87 -20.75 -12.89
CA LYS A 87 8.76 -22.21 -13.12
C LYS A 87 7.52 -22.61 -13.91
N ILE A 88 6.47 -21.79 -13.89
CA ILE A 88 5.25 -21.97 -14.67
C ILE A 88 5.38 -21.22 -16.00
N LYS A 89 5.74 -19.94 -15.92
CA LYS A 89 5.96 -19.09 -17.09
C LYS A 89 6.89 -17.95 -16.71
N GLU A 90 7.91 -17.73 -17.53
CA GLU A 90 8.80 -16.57 -17.36
C GLU A 90 7.99 -15.27 -17.43
N GLY A 91 8.30 -14.32 -16.55
CA GLY A 91 7.59 -13.04 -16.44
C GLY A 91 6.26 -13.09 -15.68
N LEU A 92 5.78 -14.26 -15.26
CA LEU A 92 4.56 -14.37 -14.44
C LEU A 92 4.88 -14.12 -12.96
N VAL A 93 4.17 -13.19 -12.34
CA VAL A 93 4.25 -12.89 -10.92
C VAL A 93 2.88 -13.02 -10.28
N LEU A 94 2.82 -13.72 -9.15
CA LEU A 94 1.64 -13.83 -8.30
C LEU A 94 1.83 -12.94 -7.07
N ASP A 95 0.84 -12.14 -6.77
CA ASP A 95 0.73 -11.42 -5.50
C ASP A 95 -0.54 -11.90 -4.80
N ALA A 96 -0.43 -12.31 -3.55
CA ALA A 96 -1.56 -12.81 -2.80
C ALA A 96 -1.43 -12.42 -1.33
N GLY A 97 -2.56 -12.14 -0.71
CA GLY A 97 -2.57 -11.68 0.67
C GLY A 97 -3.97 -11.48 1.21
N PHE A 98 -4.01 -10.84 2.36
CA PHE A 98 -5.24 -10.42 3.00
C PHE A 98 -5.03 -9.11 3.74
N ARG A 99 -6.12 -8.40 3.98
CA ARG A 99 -6.17 -7.18 4.80
C ARG A 99 -7.16 -7.36 5.92
N VAL A 100 -6.87 -6.78 7.07
CA VAL A 100 -7.73 -6.78 8.25
C VAL A 100 -7.94 -5.33 8.67
N PRO A 101 -9.19 -4.86 8.80
CA PRO A 101 -9.46 -3.55 9.37
C PRO A 101 -8.97 -3.48 10.83
N ILE A 102 -8.32 -2.38 11.19
CA ILE A 102 -7.82 -2.11 12.55
C ILE A 102 -8.80 -1.19 13.30
N ASP A 103 -9.64 -0.45 12.57
CA ASP A 103 -10.68 0.40 13.12
C ASP A 103 -12.09 -0.10 12.77
N ASP A 104 -13.07 0.39 13.53
CA ASP A 104 -14.49 0.07 13.35
C ASP A 104 -15.05 0.61 12.02
N ASP A 105 -14.34 1.55 11.40
CA ASP A 105 -14.63 2.18 10.11
C ASP A 105 -13.85 1.55 8.94
N GLY A 106 -13.10 0.47 9.20
CA GLY A 106 -12.29 -0.26 8.23
C GLY A 106 -13.10 -0.89 7.09
N LEU A 107 -12.44 -1.60 6.16
CA LEU A 107 -13.15 -2.35 5.09
C LEU A 107 -14.35 -3.09 5.69
N ARG A 108 -15.52 -3.05 5.04
CA ARG A 108 -16.84 -3.55 5.51
C ARG A 108 -16.90 -5.06 5.84
N THR A 109 -15.77 -5.74 5.99
CA THR A 109 -15.61 -7.16 6.24
C THR A 109 -14.38 -7.39 7.13
N ASP A 110 -14.49 -8.37 8.03
CA ASP A 110 -13.44 -8.71 9.01
C ASP A 110 -12.10 -9.07 8.36
N VAL A 111 -12.12 -9.61 7.15
CA VAL A 111 -10.92 -9.96 6.39
C VAL A 111 -11.19 -9.78 4.90
N THR A 112 -10.33 -9.02 4.21
CA THR A 112 -10.39 -8.84 2.76
C THR A 112 -9.24 -9.60 2.09
N PRO A 113 -9.47 -10.82 1.55
CA PRO A 113 -8.46 -11.53 0.79
C PRO A 113 -8.27 -10.88 -0.59
N PHE A 114 -7.06 -10.98 -1.14
CA PHE A 114 -6.79 -10.56 -2.50
C PHE A 114 -5.81 -11.50 -3.19
N VAL A 115 -5.96 -11.57 -4.51
CA VAL A 115 -5.02 -12.22 -5.42
C VAL A 115 -4.88 -11.34 -6.64
N ALA A 116 -3.65 -11.02 -7.02
CA ALA A 116 -3.31 -10.31 -8.23
C ALA A 116 -2.27 -11.12 -9.01
N MET A 117 -2.37 -11.05 -10.33
CA MET A 117 -1.42 -11.68 -11.24
C MET A 117 -0.89 -10.61 -12.19
N GLU A 118 0.42 -10.54 -12.31
CA GLU A 118 1.13 -9.63 -13.21
C GLU A 118 1.91 -10.47 -14.22
N TYR A 119 1.80 -10.14 -15.50
CA TYR A 119 2.61 -10.75 -16.54
C TYR A 119 3.52 -9.68 -17.17
N ARG A 120 4.82 -9.92 -17.12
CA ARG A 120 5.86 -9.05 -17.67
C ARG A 120 6.34 -9.62 -19.00
N PHE A 121 6.24 -8.82 -20.06
CA PHE A 121 6.68 -9.17 -21.42
C PHE A 121 8.15 -8.81 -21.62
#